data_AF-A0A0E0RI71-F1
#
_entry.id   AF-A0A0E0RI71-F1
#
_cell.length_a   1.000
_cell.length_b   1.000
_cell.length_c   1.000
_cell.angle_alpha   90.00
_cell.angle_beta   90.00
_cell.angle_gamma   90.00
#
_symmetry.space_group_name_H-M   'P 1'
#
loop_
_entity.id
_entity.type
_entity.pdbx_description
1 polymer ?
#
loop_
_entity_poly.entity_id
_entity_poly.type
_entity_poly.pdbx_seq_one_letter_code
_entity_poly.pdbx_strand_id
1 'polypeptide(L)'
;MEALREAEAELTVYVHPSNAADVRRAVSRQLSTTLFSYEDRFEGVLLAHEVVVNGDRAKILNGLVPYFGVPVHANLLLYSPQPDMILEGKVELLGKESIHAIVLGVFSAAIMADDINEKFKFKRKGDGGKFISRSDRHHVIRKGSMIRFSVKRVDTEMNCHITGSLLPPHTGSMPWLSTHDAEYASEISSGTRRPSNVGIKIKNEQDHKTSDNEDSVINSERPHKKSRKRAWEE
;
A
#
# COMPACT_ATOMS: atom_id res chain seq x y z
N MET A 1 -3.96 7.41 0.27
CA MET A 1 -2.69 7.83 -0.39
C MET A 1 -3.01 7.98 -1.87
N GLU A 2 -2.58 9.08 -2.48
CA GLU A 2 -3.06 9.55 -3.80
C GLU A 2 -2.66 8.65 -4.98
N ALA A 3 -1.52 7.97 -4.88
CA ALA A 3 -0.96 7.16 -5.96
C ALA A 3 -1.50 5.71 -6.06
N LEU A 4 -2.49 5.32 -5.24
CA LEU A 4 -3.13 4.00 -5.33
C LEU A 4 -4.34 4.08 -6.24
N ARG A 5 -4.38 3.22 -7.26
CA ARG A 5 -5.42 3.21 -8.29
C ARG A 5 -5.97 1.81 -8.51
N GLU A 6 -7.29 1.68 -8.60
CA GLU A 6 -7.95 0.46 -9.05
C GLU A 6 -8.13 0.49 -10.57
N ALA A 7 -7.96 -0.65 -11.22
CA ALA A 7 -8.22 -0.82 -12.65
C ALA A 7 -8.90 -2.15 -12.92
N GLU A 8 -9.89 -2.13 -13.82
CA GLU A 8 -10.60 -3.30 -14.30
C GLU A 8 -10.11 -3.63 -15.71
N ALA A 9 -9.83 -4.90 -15.98
CA ALA A 9 -9.23 -5.32 -17.24
C ALA A 9 -9.69 -6.70 -17.72
N GLU A 10 -10.00 -6.79 -19.01
CA GLU A 10 -10.10 -8.07 -19.71
C GLU A 10 -8.70 -8.49 -20.20
N LEU A 11 -8.24 -9.64 -19.72
CA LEU A 11 -6.91 -10.18 -19.99
C LEU A 11 -7.01 -11.57 -20.60
N THR A 12 -5.96 -11.99 -21.29
CA THR A 12 -5.77 -13.39 -21.67
C THR A 12 -4.53 -13.91 -20.97
N VAL A 13 -4.69 -14.93 -20.13
CA VAL A 13 -3.59 -15.56 -19.40
C VAL A 13 -3.28 -16.90 -20.04
N TYR A 14 -2.02 -17.12 -20.39
CA TYR A 14 -1.58 -18.36 -21.03
C TYR A 14 -1.18 -19.39 -19.98
N VAL A 15 -1.82 -20.56 -20.05
CA VAL A 15 -1.64 -21.65 -19.10
C VAL A 15 -1.03 -22.86 -19.81
N HIS A 16 0.01 -23.44 -19.18
CA HIS A 16 0.63 -24.66 -19.68
C HIS A 16 -0.32 -25.87 -19.49
N PRO A 17 -0.42 -26.81 -20.44
CA PRO A 17 -1.31 -27.98 -20.37
C PRO A 17 -1.21 -28.78 -19.07
N SER A 18 -0.02 -28.88 -18.46
CA SER A 18 0.17 -29.58 -17.19
C SER A 18 -0.60 -28.99 -16.01
N ASN A 19 -1.13 -27.76 -16.13
CA ASN A 19 -1.93 -27.11 -15.10
C ASN A 19 -3.43 -27.12 -15.45
N ALA A 20 -3.86 -27.85 -16.47
CA ALA A 20 -5.27 -27.91 -16.89
C ALA A 20 -6.21 -28.48 -15.81
N ALA A 21 -5.68 -29.25 -14.86
CA ALA A 21 -6.46 -29.78 -13.73
C ALA A 21 -6.97 -28.68 -12.78
N ASP A 22 -6.30 -27.52 -12.71
CA ASP A 22 -6.71 -26.38 -11.88
C ASP A 22 -6.34 -25.05 -12.56
N VAL A 23 -7.18 -24.66 -13.53
CA VAL A 23 -6.98 -23.46 -14.34
C VAL A 23 -7.01 -22.19 -13.49
N ARG A 24 -7.93 -22.09 -12.52
CA ARG A 24 -8.06 -20.89 -11.67
C ARG A 24 -6.78 -20.63 -10.88
N ARG A 25 -6.24 -21.67 -10.25
CA ARG A 25 -4.95 -21.57 -9.54
C ARG A 25 -3.81 -21.25 -10.50
N ALA A 26 -3.80 -21.84 -11.69
CA ALA A 26 -2.76 -21.57 -12.67
C ALA A 26 -2.77 -20.12 -13.16
N VAL A 27 -3.95 -19.57 -13.45
CA VAL A 27 -4.16 -18.17 -13.82
C VAL A 27 -3.71 -17.25 -12.69
N SER A 28 -4.20 -17.47 -11.47
CA SER A 28 -3.83 -16.66 -10.30
C SER A 28 -2.33 -16.69 -10.06
N ARG A 29 -1.68 -17.86 -10.20
CA ARG A 29 -0.23 -17.99 -10.08
C ARG A 29 0.50 -17.19 -11.16
N GLN A 30 0.07 -17.25 -12.42
CA GLN A 30 0.67 -16.49 -13.51
C GLN A 30 0.60 -14.98 -13.25
N LEU A 31 -0.57 -14.45 -12.91
CA LEU A 31 -0.71 -13.03 -12.59
C LEU A 31 0.05 -12.64 -11.32
N SER A 32 0.22 -13.56 -10.37
CA SER A 32 1.04 -13.30 -9.19
C SER A 32 2.52 -13.13 -9.51
N THR A 33 3.00 -13.65 -10.65
CA THR A 33 4.40 -13.43 -11.08
C THR A 33 4.68 -12.01 -11.56
N THR A 34 3.65 -11.24 -11.89
CA THR A 34 3.79 -9.84 -12.33
C THR A 34 3.58 -8.84 -11.19
N LEU A 35 3.32 -9.31 -9.97
CA LEU A 35 3.28 -8.46 -8.79
C LEU A 35 4.60 -7.72 -8.60
N PHE A 36 4.51 -6.47 -8.15
CA PHE A 36 5.61 -5.53 -7.99
C PHE A 36 6.40 -5.26 -9.27
N SER A 37 5.83 -5.53 -10.45
CA SER A 37 6.40 -5.12 -11.74
C SER A 37 5.58 -3.98 -12.35
N TYR A 38 6.26 -3.05 -13.02
CA TYR A 38 5.62 -1.98 -13.78
C TYR A 38 4.94 -2.56 -15.03
N GLU A 39 3.66 -2.27 -15.20
CA GLU A 39 2.85 -2.69 -16.33
C GLU A 39 2.50 -1.47 -17.20
N ASP A 40 3.15 -1.35 -18.36
CA ASP A 40 2.99 -0.21 -19.28
C ASP A 40 1.52 0.00 -19.67
N ARG A 41 0.78 -1.09 -19.87
CA ARG A 41 -0.65 -1.06 -20.22
C ARG A 41 -1.52 -0.35 -19.19
N PHE A 42 -1.06 -0.31 -17.94
CA PHE A 42 -1.78 0.27 -16.82
C PHE A 42 -1.04 1.45 -16.19
N GLU A 43 0.11 1.85 -16.76
CA GLU A 43 0.94 2.96 -16.30
C GLU A 43 1.23 2.91 -14.78
N GLY A 44 1.50 1.71 -14.26
CA GLY A 44 1.68 1.54 -12.82
C GLY A 44 2.23 0.18 -12.44
N VAL A 45 2.68 0.08 -11.18
CA VAL A 45 3.18 -1.18 -10.60
C VAL A 45 2.02 -1.98 -10.03
N LEU A 46 1.88 -3.24 -10.44
CA LEU A 46 0.84 -4.12 -9.92
C LEU A 46 1.10 -4.52 -8.47
N LEU A 47 0.20 -4.16 -7.56
CA LEU A 47 0.32 -4.49 -6.13
C LEU A 47 -0.51 -5.70 -5.72
N ALA A 48 -1.69 -5.84 -6.31
CA ALA A 48 -2.60 -6.94 -6.04
C ALA A 48 -3.52 -7.16 -7.25
N HIS A 49 -4.05 -8.38 -7.34
CA HIS A 49 -5.06 -8.73 -8.34
C HIS A 49 -6.15 -9.60 -7.72
N GLU A 50 -7.35 -9.47 -8.23
CA GLU A 50 -8.47 -10.39 -8.06
C GLU A 50 -8.98 -10.75 -9.45
N VAL A 51 -9.20 -12.04 -9.70
CA VAL A 51 -9.39 -12.55 -11.06
C VAL A 51 -10.56 -13.51 -11.12
N VAL A 52 -11.43 -13.30 -12.10
CA VAL A 52 -12.54 -14.17 -12.46
C VAL A 52 -12.25 -14.77 -13.82
N VAL A 53 -12.25 -16.10 -13.90
CA VAL A 53 -12.10 -16.81 -15.18
C VAL A 53 -13.42 -16.77 -15.93
N ASN A 54 -13.38 -16.28 -17.17
CA ASN A 54 -14.57 -16.11 -17.99
C ASN A 54 -14.83 -17.40 -18.80
N GLY A 55 -15.89 -18.13 -18.45
CA GLY A 55 -16.35 -19.30 -19.19
C GLY A 55 -15.51 -20.57 -19.00
N ASP A 56 -15.84 -21.58 -19.80
CA ASP A 56 -15.28 -22.94 -19.77
C ASP A 56 -14.39 -23.27 -20.98
N ARG A 57 -14.17 -22.28 -21.87
CA ARG A 57 -13.42 -22.45 -23.12
C ARG A 57 -12.14 -21.62 -23.11
N ALA A 58 -11.08 -22.23 -23.61
CA ALA A 58 -9.79 -21.59 -23.80
C ALA A 58 -9.30 -21.78 -25.24
N LYS A 59 -8.53 -20.82 -25.75
CA LYS A 59 -7.96 -20.90 -27.10
C LYS A 59 -6.58 -21.55 -27.03
N ILE A 60 -6.42 -22.70 -27.67
CA ILE A 60 -5.10 -23.34 -27.79
C ILE A 60 -4.22 -22.50 -28.74
N LEU A 61 -3.02 -22.14 -28.28
CA LEU A 61 -2.00 -21.53 -29.10
C LEU A 61 -1.30 -22.57 -29.96
N ASN A 62 -1.13 -22.25 -31.24
CA ASN A 62 -0.36 -23.08 -32.15
C ASN A 62 1.13 -22.95 -31.81
N GLY A 63 1.81 -24.06 -31.56
CA GLY A 63 3.23 -24.09 -31.22
C GLY A 63 3.70 -25.48 -30.77
N LEU A 64 5.01 -25.64 -30.57
CA LEU A 64 5.61 -26.92 -30.13
C LEU A 64 5.08 -27.37 -28.76
N VAL A 65 4.82 -26.42 -27.87
CA VAL A 65 4.14 -26.62 -26.58
C VAL A 65 2.85 -25.79 -26.59
N PRO A 66 1.68 -26.42 -26.77
CA PRO A 66 0.43 -25.68 -26.97
C PRO A 66 -0.12 -25.16 -25.64
N TYR A 67 0.32 -23.97 -25.22
CA TYR A 67 -0.35 -23.24 -24.14
C TYR A 67 -1.80 -22.94 -24.54
N PHE A 68 -2.70 -22.86 -23.56
CA PHE A 68 -4.07 -22.41 -23.81
C PHE A 68 -4.30 -21.04 -23.16
N GLY A 69 -4.81 -20.10 -23.95
CA GLY A 69 -5.18 -18.75 -23.52
C GLY A 69 -6.55 -18.76 -22.87
N VAL A 70 -6.57 -18.37 -21.60
CA VAL A 70 -7.76 -18.28 -20.76
C VAL A 70 -8.17 -16.81 -20.68
N PRO A 71 -9.36 -16.42 -21.19
CA PRO A 71 -9.87 -15.08 -21.00
C PRO A 71 -10.28 -14.89 -19.53
N VAL A 72 -9.89 -13.77 -18.95
CA VAL A 72 -10.15 -13.48 -17.55
C VAL A 72 -10.52 -12.02 -17.38
N HIS A 73 -11.42 -11.79 -16.44
CA HIS A 73 -11.73 -10.48 -15.91
C HIS A 73 -10.88 -10.25 -14.66
N ALA A 74 -10.16 -9.14 -14.58
CA ALA A 74 -9.26 -8.86 -13.46
C ALA A 74 -9.49 -7.46 -12.87
N ASN A 75 -9.62 -7.41 -11.55
CA ASN A 75 -9.52 -6.19 -10.76
C ASN A 75 -8.09 -6.08 -10.25
N LEU A 76 -7.43 -4.97 -10.55
CA LEU A 76 -6.02 -4.73 -10.29
C LEU A 76 -5.89 -3.55 -9.33
N LEU A 77 -5.07 -3.71 -8.29
CA LEU A 77 -4.60 -2.60 -7.47
C LEU A 77 -3.22 -2.19 -7.96
N LEU A 78 -3.07 -0.93 -8.34
CA LEU A 78 -1.86 -0.38 -8.94
C LEU A 78 -1.28 0.71 -8.04
N TYR A 79 0.05 0.77 -8.00
CA TYR A 79 0.80 1.93 -7.56
C TYR A 79 1.22 2.76 -8.78
N SER A 80 0.65 3.94 -8.92
CA SER A 80 0.72 4.77 -10.13
C SER A 80 1.01 6.22 -9.75
N PRO A 81 2.18 6.54 -9.15
CA PRO A 81 2.53 7.91 -8.83
C PRO A 81 2.67 8.74 -10.12
N GLN A 82 2.27 10.01 -10.03
CA GLN A 82 2.41 10.99 -11.11
C GLN A 82 3.10 12.24 -10.56
N PRO A 83 3.75 13.05 -11.43
CA PRO A 83 4.23 14.36 -11.03
C PRO A 83 3.18 15.17 -10.26
N ASP A 84 3.65 15.97 -9.32
CA ASP A 84 2.88 16.84 -8.43
C ASP A 84 2.03 16.15 -7.36
N MET A 85 1.84 14.82 -7.42
CA MET A 85 1.21 14.06 -6.34
C MET A 85 2.00 14.17 -5.04
N ILE A 86 1.30 14.11 -3.91
CA ILE A 86 1.94 14.13 -2.59
C ILE A 86 2.04 12.73 -2.01
N LEU A 87 3.26 12.33 -1.68
CA LEU A 87 3.57 11.02 -1.13
C LEU A 87 4.16 11.11 0.27
N GLU A 88 4.00 10.01 1.00
CA GLU A 88 4.57 9.84 2.33
C GLU A 88 5.56 8.67 2.31
N GLY A 89 6.75 8.89 2.85
CA GLY A 89 7.82 7.90 2.86
C GLY A 89 8.64 7.94 4.14
N LYS A 90 9.21 6.79 4.50
CA LYS A 90 10.13 6.66 5.63
C LYS A 90 11.56 6.88 5.13
N VAL A 91 12.27 7.82 5.72
CA VAL A 91 13.68 8.06 5.39
C VAL A 91 14.53 6.85 5.80
N GLU A 92 15.17 6.21 4.85
CA GLU A 92 16.06 5.06 5.09
C GLU A 92 17.53 5.48 5.11
N LEU A 93 17.89 6.43 4.26
CA LEU A 93 19.23 6.99 4.13
C LEU A 93 19.15 8.49 3.86
N LEU A 94 20.10 9.25 4.38
CA LEU A 94 20.26 10.64 3.97
C LEU A 94 21.75 11.04 3.99
N GLY A 95 22.09 12.01 3.15
CA GLY A 95 23.39 12.67 3.10
C GLY A 95 23.22 14.17 2.98
N LYS A 96 24.34 14.87 2.79
CA LYS A 96 24.29 16.33 2.53
C LYS A 96 23.58 16.63 1.21
N GLU A 97 23.73 15.75 0.22
CA GLU A 97 23.30 15.97 -1.16
C GLU A 97 21.96 15.29 -1.51
N SER A 98 21.42 14.43 -0.65
CA SER A 98 20.18 13.71 -0.92
C SER A 98 19.49 13.17 0.33
N ILE A 99 18.19 12.91 0.21
CA ILE A 99 17.38 12.14 1.14
C ILE A 99 16.77 10.97 0.36
N HIS A 100 16.96 9.75 0.84
CA HIS A 100 16.37 8.54 0.27
C HIS A 100 15.31 8.00 1.23
N ALA A 101 14.10 7.80 0.72
CA ALA A 101 12.95 7.34 1.48
C ALA A 101 12.29 6.14 0.80
N ILE A 102 11.59 5.34 1.60
CA ILE A 102 10.81 4.20 1.15
C ILE A 102 9.32 4.52 1.31
N VAL A 103 8.59 4.46 0.20
CA VAL A 103 7.13 4.64 0.10
C VAL A 103 6.45 3.27 0.09
N LEU A 104 5.37 3.13 0.86
CA LEU A 104 4.63 1.86 1.04
C LEU A 104 5.49 0.65 1.49
N GLY A 105 6.70 0.90 2.00
CA GLY A 105 7.63 -0.14 2.43
C GLY A 105 8.44 -0.82 1.31
N VAL A 106 8.17 -0.50 0.03
CA VAL A 106 8.82 -1.18 -1.11
C VAL A 106 9.34 -0.24 -2.20
N PHE A 107 8.75 0.95 -2.38
CA PHE A 107 9.12 1.85 -3.47
C PHE A 107 10.17 2.86 -3.02
N SER A 108 11.27 2.96 -3.77
CA SER A 108 12.35 3.91 -3.48
C SER A 108 12.01 5.30 -4.01
N ALA A 109 12.26 6.30 -3.18
CA ALA A 109 12.21 7.70 -3.54
C ALA A 109 13.53 8.40 -3.18
N ALA A 110 14.02 9.27 -4.06
CA ALA A 110 15.18 10.11 -3.82
C ALA A 110 14.81 11.59 -3.99
N ILE A 111 15.21 12.41 -3.03
CA ILE A 111 15.07 13.86 -3.04
C ILE A 111 16.48 14.44 -3.05
N MET A 112 16.87 15.10 -4.13
CA MET A 112 18.22 15.64 -4.31
C MET A 112 18.36 17.03 -3.69
N ALA A 113 19.59 17.48 -3.45
CA ALA A 113 19.89 18.76 -2.79
C ALA A 113 19.12 19.96 -3.36
N ASP A 114 19.04 20.05 -4.70
CA ASP A 114 18.34 21.14 -5.40
C ASP A 114 16.82 21.11 -5.16
N ASP A 115 16.30 19.96 -4.74
CA ASP A 115 14.89 19.74 -4.41
C ASP A 115 14.64 19.74 -2.88
N ILE A 116 15.65 20.11 -2.08
CA ILE A 116 15.51 20.33 -0.63
C ILE A 116 15.42 21.83 -0.37
N ASN A 117 14.32 22.27 0.25
CA ASN A 117 14.12 23.68 0.57
C ASN A 117 15.26 24.25 1.44
N GLU A 118 15.81 25.41 1.06
CA GLU A 118 16.95 26.08 1.69
C GLU A 118 16.76 26.36 3.19
N LYS A 119 15.50 26.39 3.65
CA LYS A 119 15.17 26.44 5.08
C LYS A 119 15.84 25.31 5.84
N PHE A 120 16.07 24.14 5.22
CA PHE A 120 16.78 23.04 5.86
C PHE A 120 18.28 23.19 5.75
N LYS A 121 18.97 23.07 6.89
CA LYS A 121 20.42 22.97 6.96
C LYS A 121 20.82 21.55 7.35
N PHE A 122 21.63 20.92 6.51
CA PHE A 122 22.26 19.65 6.85
C PHE A 122 23.26 19.84 8.00
N LYS A 123 23.17 18.99 9.02
CA LYS A 123 24.16 18.87 10.10
C LYS A 123 24.64 17.42 10.17
N ARG A 124 25.94 17.23 9.96
CA ARG A 124 26.59 15.94 10.19
C ARG A 124 26.64 15.67 11.69
N LYS A 125 26.11 14.54 12.12
CA LYS A 125 26.20 14.02 13.50
C LYS A 125 25.98 12.51 13.45
N GLY A 126 26.88 11.73 14.06
CA GLY A 126 26.76 10.27 14.11
C GLY A 126 26.73 9.59 12.74
N ASP A 127 25.84 8.62 12.59
CA ASP A 127 25.72 7.58 11.55
C ASP A 127 24.95 7.99 10.28
N GLY A 128 24.74 9.28 10.02
CA GLY A 128 24.04 9.72 8.80
C GLY A 128 23.66 11.21 8.74
N GLY A 129 23.77 11.92 9.87
CA GLY A 129 23.40 13.33 9.94
C GLY A 129 21.89 13.57 9.94
N LYS A 130 21.51 14.85 9.82
CA LYS A 130 20.10 15.27 9.81
C LYS A 130 19.94 16.62 9.12
N PHE A 131 18.78 16.84 8.51
CA PHE A 131 18.32 18.15 8.09
C PHE A 131 17.50 18.79 9.22
N ILE A 132 17.78 20.05 9.53
CA ILE A 132 17.05 20.82 10.54
C ILE A 132 16.63 22.14 9.91
N SER A 133 15.37 22.53 10.06
CA SER A 133 14.94 23.86 9.62
C SER A 133 15.69 24.96 10.37
N ARG A 134 16.05 26.01 9.64
CA ARG A 134 16.69 27.23 10.14
C ARG A 134 15.70 28.08 10.92
N SER A 135 14.42 28.06 10.54
CA SER A 135 13.35 28.79 11.20
C SER A 135 12.77 28.04 12.40
N ASP A 136 12.77 26.70 12.38
CA ASP A 136 12.29 25.87 13.50
C ASP A 136 13.21 24.68 13.78
N ARG A 137 13.80 24.66 14.98
CA ARG A 137 14.72 23.60 15.40
C ARG A 137 14.04 22.25 15.64
N HIS A 138 12.71 22.22 15.76
CA HIS A 138 11.92 21.00 15.91
C HIS A 138 11.53 20.38 14.57
N HIS A 139 11.62 21.12 13.45
CA HIS A 139 11.41 20.56 12.12
C HIS A 139 12.68 19.81 11.67
N VAL A 140 12.74 18.52 12.01
CA VAL A 140 13.93 17.67 11.80
C VAL A 140 13.61 16.49 10.90
N ILE A 141 14.44 16.29 9.87
CA ILE A 141 14.43 15.09 9.02
C ILE A 141 15.73 14.32 9.27
N ARG A 142 15.58 13.05 9.69
CA ARG A 142 16.68 12.12 9.97
C ARG A 142 16.29 10.71 9.54
N LYS A 143 17.22 9.75 9.61
CA LYS A 143 16.91 8.34 9.37
C LYS A 143 15.75 7.89 10.27
N GLY A 144 14.77 7.21 9.69
CA GLY A 144 13.54 6.76 10.33
C GLY A 144 12.43 7.80 10.42
N SER A 145 12.67 9.08 10.08
CA SER A 145 11.60 10.08 9.99
C SER A 145 10.60 9.72 8.89
N MET A 146 9.31 9.88 9.16
CA MET A 146 8.27 9.93 8.13
C MET A 146 8.21 11.33 7.53
N ILE A 147 8.29 11.42 6.20
CA ILE A 147 8.28 12.67 5.45
C ILE A 147 7.16 12.68 4.42
N ARG A 148 6.58 13.87 4.21
CA ARG A 148 5.66 14.18 3.12
C ARG A 148 6.43 14.97 2.05
N PHE A 149 6.36 14.56 0.79
CA PHE A 149 7.09 15.18 -0.32
C PHE A 149 6.26 15.13 -1.60
N SER A 150 6.52 16.04 -2.55
CA SER A 150 5.88 16.00 -3.85
C SER A 150 6.67 15.14 -4.83
N VAL A 151 5.98 14.47 -5.74
CA VAL A 151 6.62 13.76 -6.86
C VAL A 151 7.05 14.78 -7.90
N LYS A 152 8.32 14.77 -8.28
CA LYS A 152 8.87 15.58 -9.37
C LYS A 152 8.93 14.79 -10.68
N ARG A 153 9.38 13.54 -10.61
CA ARG A 153 9.46 12.62 -11.74
C ARG A 153 9.32 11.18 -11.28
N VAL A 154 8.81 10.33 -12.17
CA VAL A 154 8.77 8.88 -11.99
C VAL A 154 9.63 8.25 -13.07
N ASP A 155 10.48 7.30 -12.68
CA ASP A 155 11.33 6.52 -13.55
C ASP A 155 10.74 5.11 -13.68
N THR A 156 10.13 4.81 -14.82
CA THR A 156 9.41 3.56 -15.07
C THR A 156 10.35 2.41 -15.40
N GLU A 157 11.53 2.69 -15.96
CA GLU A 157 12.55 1.69 -16.29
C GLU A 157 13.13 1.03 -15.03
N MET A 158 13.26 1.80 -13.94
CA MET A 158 13.72 1.33 -12.64
C MET A 158 12.58 0.92 -11.69
N ASN A 159 11.55 0.27 -12.24
CA ASN A 159 10.39 -0.24 -11.48
C ASN A 159 9.72 0.84 -10.61
N CYS A 160 9.46 2.01 -11.21
CA CYS A 160 8.81 3.15 -10.58
C CYS A 160 9.66 3.82 -9.47
N HIS A 161 10.93 4.09 -9.76
CA HIS A 161 11.77 4.89 -8.86
C HIS A 161 11.32 6.36 -8.88
N ILE A 162 11.14 6.95 -7.70
CA ILE A 162 10.56 8.29 -7.57
C ILE A 162 11.66 9.32 -7.35
N THR A 163 11.63 10.40 -8.14
CA THR A 163 12.35 11.64 -7.81
C THR A 163 11.37 12.57 -7.12
N GLY A 164 11.65 12.93 -5.87
CA GLY A 164 10.78 13.75 -5.04
C GLY A 164 11.32 15.17 -4.80
N SER A 165 10.47 16.05 -4.25
CA SER A 165 10.83 17.40 -3.85
C SER A 165 10.21 17.81 -2.50
N LEU A 166 10.98 18.58 -1.74
CA LEU A 166 10.58 19.26 -0.50
C LEU A 166 10.49 20.78 -0.70
N LEU A 167 10.53 21.26 -1.95
CA LEU A 167 10.37 22.69 -2.27
C LEU A 167 8.93 23.17 -2.04
N PRO A 168 7.88 22.44 -2.49
CA PRO A 168 6.50 22.90 -2.34
C PRO A 168 6.08 23.07 -0.87
N PRO A 169 5.04 23.88 -0.60
CA PRO A 169 4.44 23.94 0.73
C PRO A 169 3.89 22.57 1.15
N HIS A 170 3.57 22.41 2.43
CA HIS A 170 3.04 21.15 2.99
C HIS A 170 3.98 19.93 2.88
N THR A 171 5.27 20.17 2.63
CA THR A 171 6.31 19.12 2.59
C THR A 171 7.30 19.20 3.77
N GLY A 172 7.88 18.06 4.12
CA GLY A 172 8.86 17.91 5.19
C GLY A 172 8.48 16.81 6.19
N SER A 173 8.99 16.93 7.43
CA SER A 173 8.69 15.95 8.49
C SER A 173 7.21 15.95 8.87
N MET A 174 6.54 14.80 8.73
CA MET A 174 5.10 14.65 9.04
C MET A 174 4.73 15.00 10.49
N PRO A 175 5.50 14.57 11.53
CA PRO A 175 5.20 14.98 12.91
C PRO A 175 5.18 16.49 13.11
N TRP A 176 6.02 17.23 12.37
CA TRP A 176 6.04 18.69 12.45
C TRP A 176 4.86 19.29 11.70
N LEU A 177 4.59 18.81 10.49
CA LEU A 177 3.44 19.25 9.68
C LEU A 177 2.13 19.04 10.43
N SER A 178 1.96 17.91 11.13
CA SER A 178 0.73 17.58 11.87
C SER A 178 0.35 18.62 12.94
N THR A 179 1.32 19.43 13.40
CA THR A 179 1.11 20.48 14.40
C THR A 179 1.14 21.89 13.81
N HIS A 180 1.89 22.10 12.73
CA HIS A 180 2.19 23.45 12.19
C HIS A 180 1.52 23.73 10.84
N ASP A 181 0.86 22.73 10.26
CA ASP A 181 0.19 22.81 8.98
C ASP A 181 -1.30 22.49 9.18
N ALA A 182 -2.12 23.54 9.20
CA ALA A 182 -3.55 23.43 9.53
C ALA A 182 -4.32 22.62 8.48
N GLU A 183 -3.91 22.70 7.21
CA GLU A 183 -4.51 21.94 6.11
C GLU A 183 -4.21 20.45 6.28
N TYR A 184 -2.94 20.09 6.49
CA TYR A 184 -2.55 18.71 6.74
C TYR A 184 -3.15 18.14 8.04
N ALA A 185 -3.18 18.93 9.12
CA ALA A 185 -3.80 18.51 10.37
C ALA A 185 -5.31 18.22 10.19
N SER A 186 -5.98 19.01 9.34
CA SER A 186 -7.39 18.81 8.99
C SER A 186 -7.59 17.54 8.15
N GLU A 187 -6.71 17.26 7.18
CA GLU A 187 -6.70 16.01 6.41
C GLU A 187 -6.60 14.77 7.32
N ILE A 188 -5.68 14.77 8.29
CA ILE A 188 -5.52 13.65 9.24
C ILE A 188 -6.78 13.48 10.11
N SER A 189 -7.33 14.58 10.63
CA SER A 189 -8.48 14.53 11.55
C SER A 189 -9.76 14.07 10.85
N SER A 190 -9.98 14.47 9.59
CA SER A 190 -11.14 14.07 8.78
C SER A 190 -11.08 12.59 8.36
N GLY A 191 -9.89 12.01 8.20
CA GLY A 191 -9.68 10.59 7.95
C GLY A 191 -10.06 9.66 9.11
N THR A 192 -10.28 10.18 10.33
CA THR A 192 -10.59 9.35 11.52
C THR A 192 -12.08 8.98 11.63
N ARG A 193 -12.93 9.30 10.64
CA ARG A 193 -14.36 8.95 10.63
C ARG A 193 -14.90 8.49 9.27
N ARG A 194 -14.35 7.41 8.71
CA ARG A 194 -15.13 6.52 7.82
C ARG A 194 -14.71 5.08 8.10
N PRO A 195 -15.49 4.26 8.85
CA PRO A 195 -15.51 2.86 8.55
C PRO A 195 -16.03 2.78 7.11
N SER A 196 -15.14 2.49 6.16
CA SER A 196 -15.57 2.06 4.85
C SER A 196 -16.49 0.87 5.09
N ASN A 197 -17.78 1.04 4.81
CA ASN A 197 -18.68 -0.08 4.62
C ASN A 197 -18.20 -0.84 3.38
N VAL A 198 -17.12 -1.61 3.53
CA VAL A 198 -16.80 -2.73 2.66
C VAL A 198 -17.78 -3.83 3.07
N GLY A 199 -19.03 -3.63 2.68
CA GLY A 199 -20.07 -4.64 2.80
C GLY A 199 -19.78 -5.72 1.78
N ILE A 200 -18.92 -6.68 2.14
CA ILE A 200 -18.90 -7.97 1.47
C ILE A 200 -20.26 -8.61 1.79
N LYS A 201 -21.25 -8.39 0.92
CA LYS A 201 -22.50 -9.13 0.93
C LYS A 201 -22.19 -10.55 0.45
N ILE A 202 -21.79 -11.41 1.38
CA ILE A 202 -21.86 -12.86 1.17
C ILE A 202 -23.35 -13.20 1.14
N LYS A 203 -23.93 -13.27 -0.06
CA LYS A 203 -25.21 -13.93 -0.27
C LYS A 203 -24.98 -15.44 -0.16
N ASN A 204 -25.24 -15.99 1.02
CA ASN A 204 -25.53 -17.41 1.15
C ASN A 204 -27.05 -17.58 1.04
N GLU A 205 -27.51 -17.91 -0.17
CA GLU A 205 -28.81 -18.55 -0.37
C GLU A 205 -28.56 -20.06 -0.44
N GLN A 206 -29.00 -20.78 0.60
CA GLN A 206 -29.59 -22.10 0.47
C GLN A 206 -30.38 -22.41 1.74
N ASP A 207 -31.68 -22.14 1.68
CA ASP A 207 -32.70 -22.70 2.54
C ASP A 207 -32.95 -24.17 2.16
N HIS A 208 -33.00 -25.06 3.16
CA HIS A 208 -34.09 -26.04 3.31
C HIS A 208 -34.14 -26.65 4.73
N LYS A 209 -35.08 -26.13 5.53
CA LYS A 209 -36.12 -26.80 6.35
C LYS A 209 -35.76 -28.05 7.19
N THR A 210 -35.70 -27.89 8.52
CA THR A 210 -36.68 -28.23 9.60
C THR A 210 -36.74 -29.68 10.06
N SER A 211 -36.48 -29.91 11.35
CA SER A 211 -37.44 -30.54 12.29
C SER A 211 -36.99 -30.33 13.73
N ASP A 212 -37.98 -30.02 14.56
CA ASP A 212 -37.93 -29.67 15.97
C ASP A 212 -37.39 -30.79 16.88
N ASN A 213 -36.81 -30.41 18.02
CA ASN A 213 -37.41 -30.77 19.31
C ASN A 213 -36.90 -29.87 20.44
N GLU A 214 -37.86 -29.38 21.22
CA GLU A 214 -37.69 -28.66 22.47
C GLU A 214 -37.15 -29.58 23.57
N ASP A 215 -36.30 -29.02 24.44
CA ASP A 215 -36.23 -29.24 25.89
C ASP A 215 -34.86 -28.75 26.39
N SER A 216 -34.65 -28.08 27.51
CA SER A 216 -35.40 -27.19 28.39
C SER A 216 -34.37 -26.75 29.46
N VAL A 217 -34.63 -25.63 30.14
CA VAL A 217 -34.10 -25.26 31.49
C VAL A 217 -32.67 -24.69 31.65
N ILE A 218 -32.60 -23.34 31.63
CA ILE A 218 -32.21 -22.40 32.71
C ILE A 218 -31.19 -22.84 33.79
N ASN A 219 -30.07 -22.09 33.89
CA ASN A 219 -29.52 -21.45 35.12
C ASN A 219 -28.16 -20.80 34.76
N SER A 220 -27.99 -19.46 34.72
CA SER A 220 -27.62 -18.57 35.84
C SER A 220 -26.46 -19.14 36.69
N GLU A 221 -25.31 -18.52 36.91
CA GLU A 221 -25.02 -17.13 37.28
C GLU A 221 -23.53 -16.83 37.04
N ARG A 222 -23.20 -15.56 36.79
CA ARG A 222 -21.89 -14.98 37.12
C ARG A 222 -21.99 -14.33 38.50
N PRO A 223 -20.88 -14.26 39.24
CA PRO A 223 -20.58 -12.98 39.85
C PRO A 223 -19.13 -12.52 39.64
N HIS A 224 -19.02 -11.25 39.27
CA HIS A 224 -17.83 -10.42 39.46
C HIS A 224 -17.53 -10.22 40.95
N LYS A 225 -16.25 -10.23 41.35
CA LYS A 225 -15.69 -9.23 42.29
C LYS A 225 -14.15 -9.14 42.24
N LYS A 226 -13.70 -7.90 42.42
CA LYS A 226 -12.34 -7.33 42.40
C LYS A 226 -11.51 -7.73 43.63
N SER A 227 -10.17 -7.73 43.54
CA SER A 227 -9.27 -6.81 44.28
C SER A 227 -7.79 -7.23 44.26
N ARG A 228 -6.91 -6.22 44.26
CA ARG A 228 -5.43 -6.20 44.26
C ARG A 228 -4.83 -6.72 45.59
N LYS A 229 -3.62 -7.29 45.53
CA LYS A 229 -2.39 -6.66 46.09
C LYS A 229 -1.12 -7.47 45.79
N ARG A 230 -0.06 -6.72 45.58
CA ARG A 230 1.35 -7.13 45.40
C ARG A 230 1.97 -7.49 46.75
N ALA A 231 2.93 -8.41 46.73
CA ALA A 231 4.00 -8.53 47.73
C ALA A 231 5.33 -8.64 46.97
N TRP A 232 6.34 -7.93 47.49
CA TRP A 232 7.73 -7.88 47.03
C TRP A 232 8.57 -9.00 47.64
N GLU A 233 9.59 -9.42 46.88
CA GLU A 233 10.98 -9.72 47.28
C GLU A 233 11.79 -9.10 46.11
N GLU A 234 12.77 -8.21 46.23
CA GLU A 234 13.80 -7.85 47.22
C GLU A 234 14.07 -6.33 47.14
#